data_AF-A0A7S2N4Z4-F1
#
_entry.id   AF-A0A7S2N4Z4-F1
#
_cell.length_a   1.000
_cell.length_b   1.000
_cell.length_c   1.000
_cell.angle_alpha   90.00
_cell.angle_beta   90.00
_cell.angle_gamma   90.00
#
_symmetry.space_group_name_H-M   'P 1'
#
loop_
_entity.id
_entity.type
_entity.pdbx_description
1 polymer ?
#
loop_
_entity_poly.entity_id
_entity_poly.type
_entity_poly.pdbx_seq_one_letter_code
_entity_poly.pdbx_strand_id
1 'polypeptide(L)'
;LVRERISKVRHVMISQGLPHSAYWAGTFLEHYAQTLLVSLCIPVLSLLTNQSYVAYITTSGVTYNRALAAFLAAVVCPVPMVLFTYLMSGWFQTAETTMRAVPAMNVLLGGIPPMVVGILRDAAPDSPYLALHAALSFVSPYY
;
A
#
# COMPACT_ATOMS: atom_id res chain seq x y z
N LEU A 1 14.88 -3.53 -7.91
CA LEU A 1 15.26 -4.66 -7.00
C LEU A 1 15.62 -5.98 -7.69
N VAL A 2 14.68 -6.77 -8.23
CA VAL A 2 15.01 -8.13 -8.75
C VAL A 2 16.04 -8.08 -9.89
N ARG A 3 15.89 -7.14 -10.84
CA ARG A 3 16.89 -6.89 -11.89
C ARG A 3 18.25 -6.53 -11.31
N GLU A 4 18.32 -5.59 -10.36
CA GLU A 4 19.58 -5.20 -9.72
C GLU A 4 20.27 -6.36 -9.00
N ARG A 5 19.50 -7.27 -8.39
CA ARG A 5 20.04 -8.49 -7.78
C ARG A 5 20.66 -9.41 -8.83
N ILE A 6 19.98 -9.64 -9.95
CA ILE A 6 20.46 -10.47 -11.06
C ILE A 6 21.73 -9.87 -11.68
N SER A 7 21.71 -8.57 -11.97
CA SER A 7 22.84 -7.83 -12.54
C SER A 7 23.93 -7.50 -11.52
N LYS A 8 23.78 -7.92 -10.25
CA LYS A 8 24.71 -7.66 -9.13
C LYS A 8 25.06 -6.17 -8.95
N VAL A 9 24.17 -5.27 -9.35
CA VAL A 9 24.40 -3.81 -9.29
C VAL A 9 24.70 -3.37 -7.87
N ARG A 10 23.93 -3.86 -6.90
CA ARG A 10 24.16 -3.61 -5.47
C ARG A 10 25.56 -4.01 -5.01
N HIS A 11 26.08 -5.16 -5.48
CA HIS A 11 27.42 -5.61 -5.13
C HIS A 11 28.48 -4.65 -5.68
N VAL A 12 28.32 -4.21 -6.94
CA VAL A 12 29.23 -3.25 -7.57
C VAL A 12 29.22 -1.92 -6.80
N MET A 13 28.05 -1.36 -6.50
CA MET A 13 27.94 -0.09 -5.78
C MET A 13 28.57 -0.15 -4.39
N ILE A 14 28.35 -1.24 -3.65
CA ILE A 14 28.98 -1.45 -2.33
C ILE A 14 30.50 -1.59 -2.47
N SER A 15 30.99 -2.31 -3.49
CA SER A 15 32.43 -2.45 -3.73
C SER A 15 33.11 -1.14 -4.12
N GLN A 16 32.36 -0.17 -4.65
CA GLN A 16 32.82 1.17 -4.98
C GLN A 16 32.78 2.12 -3.76
N GLY A 17 32.48 1.62 -2.56
CA GLY A 17 32.52 2.39 -1.32
C GLY A 17 31.18 2.97 -0.88
N LEU A 18 30.06 2.63 -1.52
CA LEU A 18 28.74 3.06 -1.06
C LEU A 18 28.36 2.31 0.23
N PRO A 19 28.05 3.01 1.34
CA PRO A 19 27.55 2.37 2.54
C PRO A 19 26.23 1.64 2.28
N HIS A 20 26.07 0.47 2.90
CA HIS A 20 24.87 -0.37 2.73
C HIS A 20 23.58 0.35 3.18
N SER A 21 23.65 1.13 4.26
CA SER A 21 22.54 1.95 4.75
C SER A 21 22.14 3.03 3.74
N ALA A 22 23.11 3.69 3.11
CA ALA A 22 22.87 4.73 2.11
C ALA A 22 22.19 4.16 0.85
N TYR A 23 22.57 2.94 0.43
CA TYR A 23 21.90 2.25 -0.67
C TYR A 23 20.42 2.05 -0.37
N TRP A 24 20.08 1.42 0.76
CA TRP A 24 18.68 1.13 1.09
C TRP A 24 17.85 2.38 1.36
N ALA A 25 18.42 3.39 2.02
CA ALA A 25 17.75 4.66 2.25
C ALA A 25 17.46 5.40 0.93
N GLY A 26 18.43 5.43 0.01
CA GLY A 26 18.26 6.04 -1.31
C GLY A 26 17.20 5.32 -2.14
N THR A 27 17.30 3.99 -2.24
CA THR A 27 16.32 3.17 -2.97
C THR A 27 14.93 3.27 -2.34
N PHE A 28 14.82 3.32 -1.01
CA PHE A 28 13.54 3.53 -0.32
C PHE A 28 12.96 4.90 -0.63
N LEU A 29 13.76 5.96 -0.55
CA LEU A 29 13.31 7.33 -0.82
C LEU A 29 12.84 7.49 -2.27
N GLU A 30 13.56 6.90 -3.22
CA GLU A 30 13.18 6.90 -4.63
C GLU A 30 11.82 6.21 -4.86
N HIS A 31 11.67 4.97 -4.40
CA HIS A 31 10.42 4.23 -4.56
C HIS A 31 9.26 4.89 -3.79
N TYR A 32 9.53 5.43 -2.59
CA TYR A 32 8.56 6.17 -1.80
C TYR A 32 8.09 7.42 -2.56
N ALA A 33 9.01 8.22 -3.11
CA ALA A 33 8.66 9.43 -3.85
C ALA A 33 7.80 9.12 -5.08
N GLN A 34 8.16 8.08 -5.86
CA GLN A 34 7.38 7.64 -7.01
C GLN A 34 5.97 7.17 -6.61
N THR A 35 5.89 6.37 -5.54
CA THR A 35 4.60 5.83 -5.06
C THR A 35 3.74 6.93 -4.42
N LEU A 36 4.35 7.88 -3.72
CA LEU A 36 3.69 9.04 -3.12
C LEU A 36 3.00 9.89 -4.19
N LEU A 37 3.67 10.16 -5.31
CA LEU A 37 3.08 10.91 -6.42
C LEU A 37 1.80 10.25 -6.93
N VAL A 38 1.82 8.93 -7.10
CA VAL A 38 0.64 8.16 -7.53
C VAL A 38 -0.44 8.17 -6.46
N SER A 39 -0.07 8.00 -5.19
CA SER A 39 -1.03 7.97 -4.08
C SER A 39 -1.74 9.32 -3.90
N LEU A 40 -1.03 10.44 -4.04
CA LEU A 40 -1.58 11.79 -3.96
C LEU A 40 -2.55 12.13 -5.10
N CYS A 41 -2.46 11.45 -6.24
CA CYS A 41 -3.45 11.63 -7.31
C CYS A 41 -4.87 11.30 -6.83
N ILE A 42 -5.04 10.33 -5.92
CA ILE A 42 -6.37 9.94 -5.43
C ILE A 42 -7.08 11.10 -4.73
N PRO A 43 -6.51 11.72 -3.67
CA PRO A 43 -7.18 12.81 -3.01
C PRO A 43 -7.28 14.07 -3.89
N VAL A 44 -6.29 14.34 -4.74
CA VAL A 44 -6.32 15.47 -5.68
C VAL A 44 -7.46 15.31 -6.70
N LEU A 45 -7.58 14.16 -7.35
CA LEU A 45 -8.64 13.89 -8.31
C LEU A 45 -10.02 13.91 -7.64
N SER A 46 -10.13 13.39 -6.43
CA SER A 46 -11.38 13.41 -5.67
C SER A 46 -11.81 14.84 -5.33
N LEU A 47 -10.87 15.74 -5.02
CA LEU A 47 -11.14 17.18 -4.86
C LEU A 47 -11.57 17.82 -6.19
N LEU A 48 -10.87 17.54 -7.29
CA LEU A 48 -11.18 18.10 -8.62
C LEU A 48 -12.54 17.65 -9.15
N THR A 49 -12.95 16.42 -8.84
CA THR A 49 -14.22 15.83 -9.28
C THR A 49 -15.39 16.10 -8.32
N ASN A 50 -15.16 16.89 -7.26
CA ASN A 50 -16.14 17.15 -6.19
C ASN A 50 -16.73 15.87 -5.58
N GLN A 51 -15.95 14.78 -5.56
CA GLN A 51 -16.35 13.56 -4.89
C GLN A 51 -16.29 13.81 -3.38
N SER A 52 -17.42 13.59 -2.71
CA SER A 52 -17.57 13.94 -1.30
C SER A 52 -16.84 12.92 -0.42
N TYR A 53 -15.86 13.37 0.36
CA TYR A 53 -15.24 12.59 1.46
C TYR A 53 -16.15 12.45 2.69
N VAL A 54 -17.46 12.59 2.48
CA VAL A 54 -18.45 12.60 3.54
C VAL A 54 -18.87 11.17 3.80
N ALA A 55 -18.40 10.60 4.91
CA ALA A 55 -18.95 9.36 5.40
C ALA A 55 -20.17 9.68 6.27
N TYR A 56 -21.36 9.29 5.81
CA TYR A 56 -22.56 9.33 6.63
C TYR A 56 -22.49 8.21 7.67
N ILE A 57 -22.40 8.54 8.96
CA ILE A 57 -22.62 7.58 10.03
C ILE A 57 -24.12 7.56 10.31
N THR A 58 -24.77 6.47 9.93
CA THR A 58 -26.23 6.29 9.91
C THR A 58 -26.92 6.25 11.28
N THR A 59 -26.21 6.49 12.38
CA THR A 59 -26.74 6.33 13.75
C THR A 59 -26.78 7.62 14.59
N SER A 60 -26.11 8.70 14.19
CA SER A 60 -26.05 9.94 15.00
C SER A 60 -26.23 11.25 14.23
N GLY A 61 -26.43 11.22 12.91
CA GLY A 61 -26.66 12.42 12.10
C GLY A 61 -25.45 13.37 12.00
N VAL A 62 -24.29 12.98 12.55
CA VAL A 62 -23.05 13.76 12.49
C VAL A 62 -22.29 13.40 11.21
N THR A 63 -22.15 14.37 10.32
CA THR A 63 -21.33 14.28 9.12
C THR A 63 -19.87 14.63 9.45
N TYR A 64 -18.97 13.67 9.29
CA TYR A 64 -17.53 13.90 9.43
C TYR A 64 -16.88 14.06 8.06
N ASN A 65 -16.17 15.17 7.86
CA ASN A 65 -15.33 15.35 6.68
C ASN A 65 -14.03 14.53 6.84
N ARG A 66 -13.87 13.49 6.02
CA ARG A 66 -12.68 12.62 6.06
C ARG A 66 -11.57 13.04 5.07
N ALA A 67 -11.66 14.23 4.45
CA ALA A 67 -10.67 14.68 3.48
C ALA A 67 -9.24 14.73 4.06
N LEU A 68 -9.08 15.23 5.28
CA LEU A 68 -7.79 15.26 5.96
C LEU A 68 -7.27 13.84 6.20
N ALA A 69 -8.13 12.93 6.67
CA ALA A 69 -7.75 11.55 6.90
C ALA A 69 -7.34 10.84 5.60
N ALA A 70 -8.05 11.09 4.49
CA ALA A 70 -7.71 10.56 3.17
C ALA A 70 -6.37 11.10 2.66
N PHE A 71 -6.09 12.39 2.86
CA PHE A 71 -4.81 12.98 2.49
C PHE A 71 -3.65 12.41 3.30
N LEU A 72 -3.81 12.31 4.63
CA LEU A 72 -2.81 11.70 5.50
C LEU A 72 -2.60 10.22 5.16
N ALA A 73 -3.67 9.48 4.87
CA ALA A 73 -3.58 8.10 4.42
C ALA A 73 -2.78 7.98 3.10
N ALA A 74 -2.98 8.88 2.14
CA ALA A 74 -2.21 8.90 0.90
C ALA A 74 -0.70 9.18 1.11
N VAL A 75 -0.34 9.95 2.15
CA VAL A 75 1.08 10.20 2.50
C VAL A 75 1.71 8.99 3.20
N VAL A 76 0.95 8.31 4.06
CA VAL A 76 1.45 7.21 4.90
C VAL A 76 1.43 5.86 4.17
N CYS A 77 0.40 5.59 3.36
CA CYS A 77 0.18 4.31 2.68
C CYS A 77 1.38 3.80 1.82
N PRO A 78 2.14 4.66 1.11
CA PRO A 78 3.32 4.21 0.37
C PRO A 78 4.38 3.52 1.23
N VAL A 79 4.49 3.84 2.53
CA VAL A 79 5.51 3.26 3.41
C VAL A 79 5.38 1.74 3.52
N PRO A 80 4.25 1.18 4.04
CA PRO A 80 4.10 -0.26 4.15
C PRO A 80 4.03 -0.94 2.77
N MET A 81 3.55 -0.27 1.72
CA MET A 81 3.61 -0.80 0.35
C MET A 81 5.05 -1.03 -0.13
N VAL A 82 5.92 -0.03 0.00
CA VAL A 82 7.32 -0.15 -0.42
C VAL A 82 8.03 -1.23 0.40
N LEU A 83 7.84 -1.26 1.72
CA LEU A 83 8.42 -2.29 2.58
C LEU A 83 7.94 -3.70 2.20
N PHE A 84 6.64 -3.86 1.91
CA PHE A 84 6.10 -5.13 1.44
C PHE A 84 6.71 -5.56 0.10
N THR A 85 6.87 -4.64 -0.85
CA THR A 85 7.54 -4.97 -2.13
C THR A 85 8.99 -5.42 -1.95
N TYR A 86 9.68 -4.92 -0.92
CA TYR A 86 11.05 -5.35 -0.61
C TYR A 86 11.07 -6.78 -0.10
N LEU A 87 10.14 -7.14 0.79
CA LEU A 87 9.95 -8.52 1.25
C LEU A 87 9.61 -9.46 0.07
N MET A 88 8.66 -9.06 -0.78
CA MET A 88 8.24 -9.84 -1.96
C MET A 88 9.36 -10.01 -2.98
N SER A 89 10.26 -9.03 -3.13
CA SER A 89 11.37 -9.14 -4.08
C SER A 89 12.29 -10.34 -3.80
N GLY A 90 12.29 -10.87 -2.57
CA GLY A 90 13.01 -12.09 -2.20
C GLY A 90 12.43 -13.37 -2.79
N TRP A 91 11.13 -13.40 -3.08
CA TRP A 91 10.43 -14.61 -3.54
C TRP A 91 10.57 -14.86 -5.03
N PHE A 92 10.78 -13.80 -5.83
CA PHE A 92 10.91 -13.91 -7.28
C PHE A 92 12.36 -14.09 -7.69
N GLN A 93 12.64 -15.06 -8.55
CA GLN A 93 13.99 -15.29 -9.10
C GLN A 93 14.27 -14.44 -10.34
N THR A 94 13.23 -14.12 -11.13
CA THR A 94 13.36 -13.38 -12.39
C THR A 94 12.49 -12.13 -12.39
N ALA A 95 12.91 -11.11 -13.15
CA ALA A 95 12.13 -9.88 -13.30
C ALA A 95 10.79 -10.14 -14.01
N GLU A 96 10.78 -11.07 -14.97
CA GLU A 96 9.59 -11.42 -15.74
C GLU A 96 8.50 -12.06 -14.87
N THR A 97 8.86 -13.01 -13.99
CA THR A 97 7.90 -13.63 -13.07
C THR A 97 7.31 -12.60 -12.11
N THR A 98 8.14 -11.67 -11.62
CA THR A 98 7.70 -10.55 -10.78
C THR A 98 6.65 -9.69 -11.48
N MET A 99 6.91 -9.31 -12.74
CA MET A 99 6.01 -8.45 -13.52
C MET A 99 4.64 -9.07 -13.76
N ARG A 100 4.55 -10.40 -13.82
CA ARG A 100 3.28 -11.11 -14.03
C ARG A 100 2.55 -11.41 -12.72
N ALA A 101 3.28 -11.80 -11.68
CA ALA A 101 2.69 -12.25 -10.42
C ALA A 101 2.27 -11.08 -9.51
N VAL A 102 3.05 -10.00 -9.44
CA VAL A 102 2.77 -8.89 -8.51
C VAL A 102 1.41 -8.22 -8.80
N PRO A 103 1.04 -7.90 -10.05
CA PRO A 103 -0.30 -7.37 -10.34
C PRO A 103 -1.42 -8.32 -9.92
N ALA A 104 -1.27 -9.62 -10.19
CA ALA A 104 -2.27 -10.63 -9.78
C ALA A 104 -2.40 -10.70 -8.26
N MET A 105 -1.28 -10.70 -7.52
CA MET A 105 -1.26 -10.65 -6.07
C MET A 105 -1.93 -9.38 -5.53
N ASN A 106 -1.64 -8.22 -6.13
CA ASN A 106 -2.24 -6.95 -5.73
C ASN A 106 -3.76 -6.94 -5.96
N VAL A 107 -4.25 -7.52 -7.05
CA VAL A 107 -5.70 -7.64 -7.30
C VAL A 107 -6.35 -8.57 -6.28
N LEU A 108 -5.73 -9.70 -5.97
CA LEU A 108 -6.25 -10.65 -4.99
C LEU A 108 -6.25 -10.04 -3.57
N LEU A 109 -5.16 -9.39 -3.17
CA LEU A 109 -5.01 -8.77 -1.85
C LEU A 109 -5.82 -7.46 -1.69
N GLY A 110 -6.06 -6.73 -2.78
CA GLY A 110 -6.89 -5.53 -2.75
C GLY A 110 -8.39 -5.84 -2.88
N GLY A 111 -8.77 -6.94 -3.50
CA GLY A 111 -10.18 -7.30 -3.72
C GLY A 111 -10.77 -8.20 -2.63
N ILE A 112 -10.08 -9.29 -2.30
CA ILE A 112 -10.64 -10.34 -1.44
C ILE A 112 -10.82 -9.86 0.01
N PRO A 113 -9.82 -9.26 0.69
CA PRO A 113 -9.97 -8.88 2.09
C PRO A 113 -11.09 -7.84 2.33
N PRO A 114 -11.24 -6.76 1.53
CA PRO A 114 -12.38 -5.85 1.66
C PRO A 114 -13.73 -6.54 1.41
N MET A 115 -13.81 -7.44 0.42
CA MET A 115 -15.02 -8.21 0.14
C MET A 115 -15.43 -9.09 1.32
N VAL A 116 -14.48 -9.84 1.90
CA VAL A 116 -14.74 -10.71 3.06
C VAL A 116 -15.23 -9.90 4.26
N VAL A 117 -14.62 -8.74 4.54
CA VAL A 117 -15.08 -7.90 5.65
C VAL A 117 -16.43 -7.24 5.36
N GLY A 118 -16.71 -6.89 4.09
CA GLY A 118 -18.03 -6.42 3.69
C GLY A 118 -19.11 -7.47 3.98
N ILE A 119 -18.90 -8.72 3.55
CA ILE A 119 -19.84 -9.83 3.79
C ILE A 119 -20.02 -10.07 5.29
N LEU A 120 -18.94 -10.07 6.07
CA LEU A 120 -19.00 -10.29 7.51
C LEU A 120 -19.72 -9.16 8.26
N ARG A 121 -19.52 -7.91 7.83
CA ARG A 121 -20.25 -6.76 8.39
C ARG A 121 -21.76 -6.93 8.20
N ASP A 122 -22.18 -7.40 7.03
CA ASP A 122 -23.60 -7.58 6.70
C ASP A 122 -24.20 -8.83 7.37
N ALA A 123 -23.41 -9.90 7.54
CA ALA A 123 -23.86 -11.16 8.12
C ALA A 123 -23.81 -11.22 9.66
N ALA A 124 -22.84 -10.54 10.29
CA ALA A 124 -22.62 -10.55 11.73
C ALA A 124 -22.07 -9.19 12.19
N PRO A 125 -22.94 -8.20 12.47
CA PRO A 125 -22.55 -6.84 12.86
C PRO A 125 -21.94 -6.73 14.27
N ASP A 126 -21.51 -7.83 14.88
CA ASP A 126 -20.89 -7.90 16.21
C ASP A 126 -19.35 -7.85 16.17
N SER A 127 -18.69 -7.88 17.34
CA SER A 127 -17.22 -7.76 17.50
C SER A 127 -16.28 -8.53 16.54
N PRO A 128 -16.61 -9.73 15.97
CA PRO A 128 -15.69 -10.39 15.03
C PRO A 128 -15.39 -9.59 13.75
N TYR A 129 -16.32 -8.78 13.23
CA TYR A 129 -16.03 -7.96 12.05
C TYR A 129 -15.02 -6.85 12.39
N LEU A 130 -15.12 -6.24 13.58
CA LEU A 130 -14.22 -5.20 14.05
C LEU A 130 -12.82 -5.73 14.25
N ALA A 131 -12.69 -6.91 14.86
CA ALA A 131 -11.41 -7.56 15.08
C ALA A 131 -10.72 -7.91 13.75
N LEU A 132 -11.48 -8.43 12.79
CA LEU A 132 -10.95 -8.76 11.47
C LEU A 132 -10.61 -7.51 10.64
N HIS A 133 -11.44 -6.47 10.69
CA HIS A 133 -11.17 -5.17 10.07
C HIS A 133 -9.87 -4.58 10.61
N ALA A 134 -9.71 -4.53 11.94
CA ALA A 134 -8.50 -4.02 12.56
C ALA A 134 -7.25 -4.84 12.22
N ALA A 135 -7.36 -6.17 12.22
CA ALA A 135 -6.25 -7.05 11.85
C ALA A 135 -5.84 -6.86 10.38
N LEU A 136 -6.80 -6.77 9.46
CA LEU A 136 -6.52 -6.59 8.04
C LEU A 136 -5.98 -5.19 7.73
N SER A 137 -6.47 -4.14 8.41
CA SER A 137 -5.91 -2.78 8.32
C SER A 137 -4.46 -2.68 8.80
N PHE A 138 -4.02 -3.61 9.66
CA PHE A 138 -2.65 -3.67 10.11
C PHE A 138 -1.75 -4.53 9.21
N VAL A 139 -2.27 -5.66 8.72
CA VAL A 139 -1.48 -6.68 8.01
C VAL A 139 -1.42 -6.43 6.50
N SER A 140 -2.49 -5.92 5.90
CA SER A 140 -2.56 -5.69 4.47
C SER A 140 -2.35 -4.20 4.16
N PRO A 141 -1.25 -3.81 3.50
CA PRO A 141 -1.08 -2.43 3.04
C PRO A 141 -2.12 -2.01 1.99
N TYR A 142 -2.88 -2.97 1.47
CA TYR A 142 -3.93 -2.79 0.46
C TYR A 142 -5.35 -2.77 1.03
N TYR A 143 -5.50 -2.94 2.35
CA TYR A 143 -6.80 -2.94 3.04
C TYR A 143 -7.06 -1.59 3.71
#